data_AF-A0A285TL39-F1
#
_entry.id   AF-A0A285TL39-F1
#
_cell.length_a   1.000
_cell.length_b   1.000
_cell.length_c   1.000
_cell.angle_alpha   90.00
_cell.angle_beta   90.00
_cell.angle_gamma   90.00
#
_symmetry.space_group_name_H-M   'P 1'
#
loop_
_entity.id
_entity.type
_entity.pdbx_description
1 polymer ?
#
loop_
_entity_poly.entity_id
_entity_poly.type
_entity_poly.pdbx_seq_one_letter_code
_entity_poly.pdbx_strand_id
1 'polypeptide(L)' 'RKSIIITSQLPTDNWYDAIGDPTVADAIMDRIIHTAHRIELTGESVRKMAAYRGK' A
#
# COMPACT_ATOMS: atom_id res chain seq x y z
N ARG A 1 14.59 5.77 17.58
CA ARG A 1 14.17 5.19 16.28
C ARG A 1 12.65 5.06 16.30
N LYS A 2 11.95 5.54 15.26
CA LYS A 2 10.51 5.35 15.08
C LYS A 2 10.29 4.56 13.79
N SER A 3 9.41 3.58 13.82
CA SER A 3 9.02 2.80 12.64
C SER A 3 7.60 3.20 12.23
N ILE A 4 7.31 3.10 10.94
CA ILE A 4 6.01 3.42 10.37
C ILE A 4 5.53 2.22 9.57
N ILE A 5 4.25 1.88 9.69
CA ILE A 5 3.57 0.89 8.84
C ILE A 5 2.54 1.65 8.01
N ILE A 6 2.54 1.41 6.71
CA ILE A 6 1.61 2.01 5.76
C ILE A 6 0.91 0.88 5.02
N THR A 7 -0.40 1.01 4.84
CA THR A 7 -1.21 0.10 4.05
C THR A 7 -1.80 0.85 2.86
N SER A 8 -1.87 0.18 1.71
CA SER A 8 -2.42 0.74 0.49
C SER A 8 -3.21 -0.32 -0.25
N GLN A 9 -4.27 0.11 -0.94
CA GLN A 9 -5.01 -0.73 -1.88
C GLN A 9 -4.37 -0.72 -3.29
N LEU A 10 -3.50 0.25 -3.56
CA LEU A 10 -2.74 0.34 -4.79
C LEU A 10 -1.33 -0.23 -4.58
N PRO A 11 -0.78 -0.98 -5.56
CA PRO A 11 0.63 -1.32 -5.57
C PRO A 11 1.47 -0.03 -5.60
N THR A 12 2.66 -0.05 -5.00
CA THR A 12 3.51 1.14 -4.86
C THR A 12 3.89 1.78 -6.18
N ASP A 13 3.96 0.98 -7.24
CA ASP A 13 4.35 1.44 -8.58
C ASP A 13 3.28 2.37 -9.18
N ASN A 14 2.04 2.27 -8.70
CA ASN A 14 0.92 3.13 -9.12
C ASN A 14 0.79 4.39 -8.24
N TRP A 15 1.62 4.57 -7.21
CA TRP A 15 1.49 5.71 -6.30
C TRP A 15 1.86 7.01 -6.97
N TYR A 16 2.84 6.99 -7.87
CA TYR A 16 3.30 8.19 -8.56
C TYR A 16 2.15 8.87 -9.31
N ASP A 17 1.43 8.09 -10.12
CA ASP A 17 0.26 8.55 -10.87
C ASP A 17 -0.92 8.91 -9.94
N ALA A 18 -1.13 8.13 -8.86
CA ALA A 18 -2.21 8.37 -7.91
C ALA A 18 -2.05 9.67 -7.10
N ILE A 19 -0.81 10.09 -6.84
CA ILE A 19 -0.51 11.36 -6.16
C ILE A 19 -0.72 12.54 -7.10
N GLY A 20 -0.43 12.37 -8.39
CA GLY A 20 -0.72 13.34 -9.46
C GLY A 20 0.20 14.57 -9.52
N ASP A 21 0.76 15.02 -8.39
CA ASP A 21 1.81 16.03 -8.34
C ASP A 21 3.20 15.37 -8.36
N PRO A 22 4.02 15.57 -9.42
CA PRO A 22 5.33 14.94 -9.54
C PRO A 22 6.29 15.27 -8.39
N THR A 23 6.28 16.51 -7.90
CA THR A 23 7.20 16.97 -6.84
C THR A 23 6.86 16.31 -5.51
N VAL A 24 5.56 16.23 -5.20
CA VAL A 24 5.08 15.54 -4.00
C VAL A 24 5.31 14.03 -4.11
N ALA A 25 5.05 13.45 -5.28
CA ALA A 25 5.27 12.05 -5.53
C ALA A 25 6.75 11.67 -5.30
N ASP A 26 7.69 12.39 -5.92
CA ASP A 26 9.12 12.15 -5.73
C ASP A 26 9.53 12.23 -4.25
N ALA A 27 9.08 13.27 -3.53
CA ALA A 27 9.40 13.43 -2.11
C ALA A 27 8.83 12.30 -1.23
N ILE A 28 7.66 11.75 -1.57
CA ILE A 28 7.04 10.63 -0.85
C ILE A 28 7.76 9.32 -1.17
N MET A 29 8.02 9.04 -2.45
CA MET A 29 8.69 7.81 -2.88
C MET A 29 10.09 7.72 -2.26
N ASP A 30 10.83 8.84 -2.23
CA ASP A 30 12.18 8.91 -1.64
C ASP A 30 12.18 8.67 -0.12
N ARG A 31 11.24 9.29 0.61
CA ARG A 31 11.17 9.16 2.08
C ARG A 31 10.63 7.83 2.56
N ILE A 32 9.68 7.26 1.83
CA ILE A 32 8.91 6.10 2.28
C ILE A 32 9.44 4.82 1.63
N ILE A 33 9.45 4.77 0.30
CA ILE A 33 9.64 3.50 -0.42
C ILE A 33 11.11 3.11 -0.45
N HIS A 34 12.03 4.07 -0.52
CA HIS A 34 13.46 3.80 -0.66
C HIS A 34 14.03 2.89 0.45
N THR A 35 13.44 2.93 1.65
CA THR A 35 13.88 2.11 2.80
C THR A 35 12.81 1.13 3.31
N ALA A 36 11.65 1.05 2.64
CA ALA A 36 10.54 0.23 3.08
C ALA A 36 10.72 -1.25 2.74
N HIS A 37 10.32 -2.11 3.68
CA HIS A 37 10.01 -3.50 3.37
C HIS A 37 8.63 -3.56 2.72
N ARG A 38 8.58 -3.96 1.44
CA ARG A 38 7.35 -4.12 0.67
C ARG A 38 6.78 -5.53 0.91
N ILE A 39 5.52 -5.59 1.33
CA ILE A 39 4.76 -6.84 1.47
C ILE A 39 3.50 -6.71 0.62
N GLU A 40 3.46 -7.44 -0.49
CA GLU A 40 2.29 -7.48 -1.36
C GLU A 40 1.33 -8.57 -0.85
N LEU A 41 0.16 -8.13 -0.39
CA LEU A 41 -0.87 -9.03 0.09
C LEU A 41 -1.67 -9.58 -1.09
N THR A 42 -1.85 -10.89 -1.11
CA THR A 42 -2.62 -11.60 -2.14
C THR A 42 -3.75 -12.42 -1.51
N GLY A 43 -4.73 -12.82 -2.31
CA GLY A 43 -5.86 -13.66 -1.88
C GLY A 43 -7.19 -12.92 -1.79
N GLU A 44 -8.26 -13.66 -1.47
CA GLU A 44 -9.60 -13.09 -1.35
C GLU A 44 -9.80 -12.30 -0.06
N SER A 45 -10.74 -11.34 -0.11
CA SER A 45 -11.16 -10.57 1.06
C SER A 45 -11.60 -11.48 2.22
N VAL A 46 -10.95 -11.34 3.37
CA VAL A 46 -11.34 -12.06 4.60
C VAL A 46 -12.79 -11.79 4.99
N ARG A 47 -13.30 -10.57 4.71
CA ARG A 47 -14.72 -10.21 4.92
C ARG A 47 -15.65 -11.05 4.06
N LYS A 48 -15.30 -11.26 2.79
CA LYS A 48 -16.04 -12.12 1.87
C LYS A 48 -16.05 -13.56 2.39
N MET A 49 -14.87 -14.10 2.73
CA MET A 49 -14.76 -15.46 3.26
C MET A 49 -15.58 -15.68 4.54
N ALA A 50 -15.60 -14.72 5.46
CA ALA A 50 -16.41 -14.79 6.68
C ALA A 50 -17.91 -14.82 6.36
N ALA A 51 -18.37 -14.01 5.40
CA ALA A 51 -19.77 -14.02 4.97
C ALA A 51 -20.19 -15.36 4.32
N TYR A 52 -19.29 -16.05 3.61
CA TYR A 52 -19.58 -17.38 3.08
C TYR A 52 -19.60 -18.47 4.15
N ARG A 53 -18.80 -18.35 5.23
CA ARG A 53 -18.76 -19.34 6.33
C ARG A 53 -20.00 -19.33 7.23
N GLY A 54 -20.78 -18.25 7.21
CA GLY A 54 -22.04 -18.13 7.96
C GLY A 54 -23.28 -18.63 7.21
N LYS A 55 -23.09 -19.18 6.00
CA LYS A 55 -24.11 -19.96 5.26
C LYS A 55 -23.83 -21.44 5.43
#